data_AF-A0A2V8X0C7-F1
#
_entry.id   AF-A0A2V8X0C7-F1
#
_cell.length_a   1.000
_cell.length_b   1.000
_cell.length_c   1.000
_cell.angle_alpha   90.00
_cell.angle_beta   90.00
_cell.angle_gamma   90.00
#
_symmetry.space_group_name_H-M   'P 1'
#
loop_
_entity.id
_entity.type
_entity.pdbx_description
1 polymer ?
#
loop_
_entity_poly.entity_id
_entity_poly.type
_entity_poly.pdbx_seq_one_letter_code
_entity_poly.pdbx_strand_id
1 'polypeptide(L)'
;MQQPPRDTQPKVKVQVALVNTPVTVRDARGEMVNNLEAQDFQITDNGVAQQISHFDLGGDPISAVILIETSSRIAPLFPEMRKTGILFTQTVMGPSGEAAVVGFNDSIDKLQDFTTNSDLIENTIAHLGQGTSGSKLYDAMAAGVEMLSGRPQAAADKPGRRRVLMILSEAADAGSETKLGEVLRQAQLSNVTIYSVGLSTTRAELQAKPKDTRPQITPPGTFPLPPQPGVPQTPTSETNRYGNIDLMALAVWAVQHVHDQVKDHALEVAATATGGAHLSTFKNRSIEKAIDEIGGELHSQYTLSYTPTGSGAPGYHEIKVTLVQARNRDLRVRARPGYYLASPES
;
A
#
# COMPACT_ATOMS: atom_id res chain seq x y z
N MET A 1 64.00 -17.14 -1.99
CA MET A 1 62.78 -17.64 -1.31
C MET A 1 61.59 -17.08 -2.06
N GLN A 2 60.78 -17.93 -2.72
CA GLN A 2 59.56 -17.51 -3.41
C GLN A 2 58.40 -17.54 -2.41
N GLN A 3 57.65 -16.44 -2.29
CA GLN A 3 56.40 -16.40 -1.52
C GLN A 3 55.33 -17.21 -2.25
N PRO A 4 54.50 -18.01 -1.56
CA PRO A 4 53.41 -18.73 -2.20
C PRO A 4 52.33 -17.75 -2.69
N PRO A 5 51.59 -18.09 -3.77
CA PRO A 5 50.49 -17.26 -4.25
C PRO A 5 49.40 -17.18 -3.18
N ARG A 6 48.87 -15.98 -2.93
CA ARG A 6 47.66 -15.80 -2.13
C ARG A 6 46.47 -16.27 -2.96
N ASP A 7 45.89 -17.40 -2.59
CA ASP A 7 44.55 -17.80 -3.03
C ASP A 7 43.52 -16.78 -2.53
N THR A 8 43.28 -15.74 -3.33
CA THR A 8 42.06 -14.93 -3.21
C THR A 8 40.95 -15.65 -3.95
N GLN A 9 40.41 -16.72 -3.36
CA GLN A 9 39.11 -17.21 -3.78
C GLN A 9 38.09 -16.08 -3.54
N PRO A 10 37.36 -15.62 -4.56
CA PRO A 10 36.30 -14.65 -4.35
C PRO A 10 35.29 -15.30 -3.41
N LYS A 11 35.15 -14.75 -2.20
CA LYS A 11 34.05 -15.09 -1.30
C LYS A 11 32.77 -14.69 -2.03
N VAL A 12 32.09 -15.66 -2.63
CA VAL A 12 30.73 -15.49 -3.13
C VAL A 12 29.89 -15.08 -1.92
N LYS A 13 29.58 -13.78 -1.82
CA LYS A 13 28.55 -13.30 -0.92
C LYS A 13 27.23 -13.74 -1.53
N VAL A 14 26.75 -14.92 -1.15
CA VAL A 14 25.38 -15.31 -1.44
C VAL A 14 24.50 -14.33 -0.66
N GLN A 15 23.93 -13.35 -1.34
CA GLN A 15 22.95 -12.46 -0.75
C GLN A 15 21.68 -13.28 -0.59
N VAL A 16 21.51 -13.88 0.59
CA VAL A 16 20.36 -14.70 0.91
C VAL A 16 19.15 -13.78 0.96
N ALA A 17 18.21 -13.96 0.03
CA ALA A 17 16.95 -13.22 0.04
C ALA A 17 16.13 -13.69 1.25
N LEU A 18 16.09 -12.86 2.30
CA LEU A 18 15.18 -13.07 3.41
C LEU A 18 13.79 -12.62 2.99
N VAL A 19 12.82 -13.51 3.08
CA VAL A 19 11.44 -13.27 2.70
C VAL A 19 10.66 -12.89 3.95
N ASN A 20 10.25 -11.62 4.04
CA ASN A 20 9.46 -11.11 5.16
C ASN A 20 7.97 -11.20 4.85
N THR A 21 7.23 -11.94 5.67
CA THR A 21 5.80 -12.19 5.49
C THR A 21 5.03 -11.59 6.66
N PRO A 22 4.41 -10.41 6.49
CA PRO A 22 3.49 -9.88 7.48
C PRO A 22 2.23 -10.75 7.59
N VAL A 23 1.83 -11.09 8.81
CA VAL A 23 0.68 -11.96 9.09
C VAL A 23 -0.21 -11.35 10.17
N THR A 24 -1.48 -11.15 9.81
CA THR A 24 -2.53 -10.70 10.72
C THR A 24 -3.43 -11.88 11.04
N VAL A 25 -3.68 -12.13 12.32
CA VAL A 25 -4.62 -13.17 12.77
C VAL A 25 -5.77 -12.51 13.52
N ARG A 26 -7.02 -12.85 13.16
CA ARG A 26 -8.23 -12.35 13.81
C ARG A 26 -9.14 -13.48 14.28
N ASP A 27 -9.86 -13.27 15.36
CA ASP A 27 -10.88 -14.19 15.86
C ASP A 27 -12.22 -14.03 15.09
N ALA A 28 -13.23 -14.81 15.47
CA ALA A 28 -14.57 -14.73 14.86
C ALA A 28 -15.28 -13.39 15.08
N ARG A 29 -14.88 -12.60 16.08
CA ARG A 29 -15.40 -11.25 16.35
C ARG A 29 -14.66 -10.18 15.55
N GLY A 30 -13.57 -10.56 14.88
CA GLY A 30 -12.72 -9.65 14.11
C GLY A 30 -11.62 -8.99 14.95
N GLU A 31 -11.47 -9.38 16.22
CA GLU A 31 -10.42 -8.87 17.10
C GLU A 31 -9.07 -9.52 16.75
N MET A 32 -7.99 -8.78 16.87
CA MET A 32 -6.65 -9.31 16.60
C MET A 32 -6.21 -10.29 17.70
N VAL A 33 -5.53 -11.35 17.29
CA VAL A 33 -5.01 -12.39 18.17
C VAL A 33 -3.50 -12.27 18.23
N ASN A 34 -2.98 -11.80 19.37
CA ASN A 34 -1.60 -11.30 19.52
C ASN A 34 -0.75 -12.21 20.44
N ASN A 35 -1.24 -13.40 20.77
CA ASN A 35 -0.65 -14.32 21.74
C ASN A 35 -0.26 -15.67 21.13
N LEU A 36 -0.02 -15.71 19.82
CA LEU A 36 0.48 -16.89 19.11
C LEU A 36 2.00 -16.91 19.11
N GLU A 37 2.55 -18.11 19.06
CA GLU A 37 3.99 -18.36 19.00
C GLU A 37 4.39 -18.84 17.60
N ALA A 38 5.68 -18.78 17.27
CA ALA A 38 6.20 -19.22 15.97
C ALA A 38 5.77 -20.65 15.61
N GLN A 39 5.67 -21.54 16.60
CA GLN A 39 5.25 -22.94 16.43
C GLN A 39 3.77 -23.12 16.05
N ASP A 40 2.94 -22.10 16.25
CA ASP A 40 1.54 -22.13 15.83
C ASP A 40 1.38 -21.91 14.32
N PHE A 41 2.42 -21.41 13.66
CA PHE A 41 2.42 -21.09 12.23
C PHE A 41 3.12 -22.16 11.39
N GLN A 42 2.52 -22.46 10.24
CA GLN A 42 3.17 -23.17 9.14
C GLN A 42 3.18 -22.28 7.91
N ILE A 43 4.36 -22.15 7.30
CA ILE A 43 4.56 -21.38 6.09
C ILE A 43 5.09 -22.27 4.97
N THR A 44 4.50 -22.15 3.78
CA THR A 44 4.97 -22.82 2.57
C THR A 44 5.26 -21.80 1.48
N ASP A 45 6.32 -22.05 0.72
CA ASP A 45 6.73 -21.29 -0.47
C ASP A 45 6.67 -22.22 -1.68
N ASN A 46 5.80 -21.92 -2.64
CA ASN A 46 5.47 -22.80 -3.78
C ASN A 46 5.15 -24.24 -3.36
N GLY A 47 4.43 -24.38 -2.23
CA GLY A 47 4.06 -25.67 -1.64
C GLY A 47 5.16 -26.38 -0.86
N VAL A 48 6.40 -25.86 -0.84
CA VAL A 48 7.50 -26.39 -0.03
C VAL A 48 7.47 -25.76 1.36
N ALA A 49 7.44 -26.58 2.41
CA ALA A 49 7.45 -26.12 3.79
C ALA A 49 8.76 -25.39 4.12
N GLN A 50 8.66 -24.24 4.78
CA GLN A 50 9.79 -23.38 5.11
C GLN A 50 9.99 -23.27 6.63
N GLN A 51 11.25 -23.13 7.04
CA GLN A 51 11.58 -22.88 8.44
C GLN A 51 11.56 -21.38 8.72
N ILE A 52 10.76 -20.97 9.71
CA ILE A 52 10.72 -19.59 10.19
C ILE A 52 12.05 -19.30 10.89
N SER A 53 12.86 -18.40 10.32
CA SER A 53 14.16 -17.99 10.86
C SER A 53 14.06 -16.77 11.76
N HIS A 54 13.01 -15.97 11.61
CA HIS A 54 12.70 -14.85 12.48
C HIS A 54 11.19 -14.73 12.70
N PHE A 55 10.82 -14.45 13.94
CA PHE A 55 9.44 -14.25 14.39
C PHE A 55 9.41 -13.02 15.29
N ASP A 56 8.60 -12.04 14.93
CA ASP A 56 8.38 -10.84 15.73
C ASP A 56 6.90 -10.46 15.77
N LEU A 57 6.50 -9.68 16.77
CA LEU A 57 5.17 -9.11 16.93
C LEU A 57 5.28 -7.59 17.12
N GLY A 58 5.07 -6.83 16.05
CA GLY A 58 4.94 -5.37 16.08
C GLY A 58 6.19 -4.58 16.51
N GLY A 59 7.34 -5.22 16.74
CA GLY A 59 8.56 -4.62 17.28
C GLY A 59 9.45 -3.96 16.24
N ASP A 60 9.38 -4.41 14.98
CA ASP A 60 10.19 -3.83 13.90
C ASP A 60 9.84 -2.36 13.60
N PRO A 61 10.84 -1.45 13.55
CA PRO A 61 10.64 -0.06 13.16
C PRO A 61 10.01 0.08 11.77
N ILE A 62 9.10 1.06 11.61
CA ILE A 62 8.40 1.32 10.35
C ILE A 62 9.11 2.43 9.57
N SER A 63 9.29 2.25 8.26
CA SER A 63 9.47 3.34 7.30
C SER A 63 8.17 3.47 6.52
N ALA A 64 7.47 4.59 6.68
CA ALA A 64 6.20 4.84 6.03
C ALA A 64 6.32 5.94 4.96
N VAL A 65 5.68 5.74 3.81
CA VAL A 65 5.35 6.85 2.90
C VAL A 65 3.84 7.05 2.94
N ILE A 66 3.41 8.25 3.27
CA ILE A 66 2.01 8.64 3.28
C ILE A 66 1.71 9.34 1.94
N LEU A 67 1.00 8.65 1.06
CA LEU A 67 0.48 9.21 -0.19
C LEU A 67 -0.88 9.82 0.08
N ILE A 68 -1.01 11.11 -0.21
CA ILE A 68 -2.23 11.86 0.03
C ILE A 68 -2.68 12.47 -1.29
N GLU A 69 -3.88 12.12 -1.72
CA GLU A 69 -4.50 12.82 -2.85
C GLU A 69 -4.73 14.28 -2.45
N THR A 70 -4.34 15.20 -3.33
CA THR A 70 -4.48 16.66 -3.14
C THR A 70 -5.37 17.27 -4.21
N SER A 71 -6.16 16.45 -4.91
CA SER A 71 -6.99 16.91 -6.00
C SER A 71 -8.08 17.86 -5.52
N SER A 72 -8.49 18.81 -6.37
CA SER A 72 -9.61 19.71 -6.09
C SER A 72 -10.94 18.97 -5.93
N ARG A 73 -11.06 17.73 -6.41
CA ARG A 73 -12.26 16.90 -6.27
C ARG A 73 -12.51 16.54 -4.82
N ILE A 74 -11.46 16.25 -4.07
CA ILE A 74 -11.55 15.89 -2.64
C ILE A 74 -11.50 17.11 -1.71
N ALA A 75 -11.61 18.33 -2.24
CA ALA A 75 -11.54 19.55 -1.43
C ALA A 75 -12.46 19.56 -0.18
N PRO A 76 -13.70 19.00 -0.22
CA PRO A 76 -14.53 18.89 0.97
C PRO A 76 -13.94 18.06 2.12
N LEU A 77 -12.99 17.15 1.83
CA LEU A 77 -12.37 16.26 2.82
C LEU A 77 -11.11 16.84 3.48
N PHE A 78 -10.50 17.88 2.91
CA PHE A 78 -9.27 18.46 3.48
C PHE A 78 -9.37 18.88 4.96
N PRO A 79 -10.48 19.45 5.46
CA PRO A 79 -10.58 19.77 6.88
C PRO A 79 -10.49 18.56 7.81
N GLU A 80 -10.95 17.38 7.37
CA GLU A 80 -10.80 16.12 8.11
C GLU A 80 -9.38 15.59 7.93
N MET A 81 -8.87 15.53 6.70
CA MET A 81 -7.53 15.03 6.39
C MET A 81 -6.41 15.81 7.09
N ARG A 82 -6.52 17.14 7.20
CA ARG A 82 -5.52 17.97 7.89
C ARG A 82 -5.41 17.65 9.39
N LYS A 83 -6.42 17.02 9.99
CA LYS A 83 -6.42 16.62 11.42
C LYS A 83 -5.81 15.23 11.64
N THR A 84 -5.64 14.43 10.59
CA THR A 84 -5.16 13.06 10.74
C THR A 84 -3.66 12.94 10.93
N GLY A 85 -2.90 14.05 10.79
CA GLY A 85 -1.46 14.08 11.00
C GLY A 85 -1.02 13.43 12.32
N ILE A 86 -1.71 13.77 13.41
CA ILE A 86 -1.46 13.23 14.75
C ILE A 86 -1.71 11.71 14.80
N LEU A 87 -2.77 11.23 14.14
CA LEU A 87 -3.06 9.80 14.09
C LEU A 87 -1.95 9.06 13.34
N PHE A 88 -1.49 9.58 12.20
CA PHE A 88 -0.37 8.95 11.49
C PHE A 88 0.89 8.84 12.34
N THR A 89 1.28 9.92 13.00
CA THR A 89 2.52 9.91 13.80
C THR A 89 2.41 8.99 15.01
N GLN A 90 1.24 8.94 15.65
CA GLN A 90 1.03 8.12 16.85
C GLN A 90 0.75 6.64 16.56
N THR A 91 -0.05 6.33 15.54
CA THR A 91 -0.56 4.97 15.31
C THR A 91 0.12 4.25 14.15
N VAL A 92 0.64 4.96 13.14
CA VAL A 92 1.24 4.34 11.95
C VAL A 92 2.77 4.41 12.00
N MET A 93 3.32 5.58 12.29
CA MET A 93 4.78 5.77 12.41
C MET A 93 5.28 5.20 13.73
N GLY A 94 4.59 5.51 14.83
CA GLY A 94 5.00 5.11 16.17
C GLY A 94 6.33 5.75 16.61
N PRO A 95 6.82 5.43 17.81
CA PRO A 95 7.94 6.14 18.43
C PRO A 95 9.32 5.86 17.78
N SER A 96 9.48 4.74 17.08
CA SER A 96 10.73 4.33 16.43
C SER A 96 10.69 4.42 14.90
N GLY A 97 9.56 4.87 14.35
CA GLY A 97 9.33 4.97 12.93
C GLY A 97 9.98 6.20 12.29
N GLU A 98 9.99 6.18 10.97
CA GLU A 98 10.25 7.35 10.13
C GLU A 98 9.14 7.42 9.07
N ALA A 99 8.73 8.63 8.70
CA ALA A 99 7.72 8.83 7.68
C ALA A 99 8.13 9.90 6.68
N ALA A 100 7.61 9.79 5.47
CA ALA A 100 7.63 10.81 4.44
C ALA A 100 6.20 11.09 3.96
N VAL A 101 5.95 12.27 3.43
CA VAL A 101 4.63 12.67 2.91
C VAL A 101 4.75 13.09 1.45
N VAL A 102 3.90 12.51 0.61
CA VAL A 102 3.81 12.82 -0.81
C VAL A 102 2.36 13.21 -1.13
N GLY A 103 2.19 14.39 -1.70
CA GLY A 103 0.92 14.84 -2.26
C GLY A 103 0.86 14.48 -3.74
N PHE A 104 -0.33 14.18 -4.26
CA PHE A 104 -0.48 13.99 -5.71
C PHE A 104 -1.81 14.51 -6.25
N ASN A 105 -1.79 14.92 -7.52
CA ASN A 105 -2.94 15.35 -8.32
C ASN A 105 -2.61 15.07 -9.82
N ASP A 106 -2.47 16.09 -10.68
CA ASP A 106 -1.80 15.99 -11.98
C ASP A 106 -0.26 15.97 -11.87
N SER A 107 0.30 16.31 -10.71
CA SER A 107 1.72 16.19 -10.35
C SER A 107 1.91 15.28 -9.14
N ILE A 108 3.17 14.89 -8.89
CA ILE A 108 3.60 14.23 -7.66
C ILE A 108 4.54 15.19 -6.94
N ASP A 109 4.14 15.59 -5.74
CA ASP A 109 4.83 16.57 -4.94
C ASP A 109 5.34 15.91 -3.66
N LYS A 110 6.65 15.81 -3.51
CA LYS A 110 7.27 15.33 -2.27
C LYS A 110 7.22 16.44 -1.23
N LEU A 111 6.20 16.41 -0.38
CA LEU A 111 5.91 17.47 0.60
C LEU A 111 6.86 17.40 1.80
N GLN A 112 7.26 16.20 2.21
CA GLN A 112 8.19 15.97 3.32
C GLN A 112 9.04 14.73 3.04
N ASP A 113 10.37 14.88 3.10
CA ASP A 113 11.32 13.77 3.10
C ASP A 113 11.24 12.95 4.40
N PHE A 114 11.79 11.72 4.38
CA PHE A 114 11.83 10.86 5.56
C PHE A 114 12.39 11.58 6.79
N THR A 115 11.62 11.55 7.86
CA THR A 115 11.99 12.14 9.15
C THR A 115 11.44 11.30 10.29
N THR A 116 12.16 11.32 11.42
CA THR A 116 11.70 10.78 12.70
C THR A 116 10.97 11.84 13.54
N ASN A 117 10.92 13.10 13.07
CA ASN A 117 10.24 14.19 13.77
C ASN A 117 8.75 14.22 13.41
N SER A 118 7.91 13.80 14.36
CA SER A 118 6.45 13.79 14.25
C SER A 118 5.88 15.19 13.95
N ASP A 119 6.42 16.25 14.55
CA ASP A 119 5.92 17.61 14.34
C ASP A 119 6.05 18.06 12.88
N LEU A 120 7.09 17.63 12.17
CA LEU A 120 7.27 17.96 10.75
C LEU A 120 6.22 17.26 9.86
N ILE A 121 5.87 16.03 10.19
CA ILE A 121 4.83 15.26 9.49
C ILE A 121 3.46 15.87 9.77
N GLU A 122 3.16 16.13 11.04
CA GLU A 122 1.91 16.75 11.47
C GLU A 122 1.70 18.12 10.83
N ASN A 123 2.72 18.98 10.85
CA ASN A 123 2.66 20.30 10.24
C ASN A 123 2.50 20.21 8.71
N THR A 124 3.20 19.29 8.05
CA THR A 124 3.04 19.07 6.60
C THR A 124 1.59 18.69 6.26
N ILE A 125 1.00 17.76 7.02
CA ILE A 125 -0.38 17.30 6.80
C ILE A 125 -1.39 18.41 7.15
N ALA A 126 -1.15 19.19 8.21
CA ALA A 126 -2.00 20.31 8.60
C ALA A 126 -2.07 21.43 7.53
N HIS A 127 -1.01 21.58 6.74
CA HIS A 127 -0.89 22.62 5.71
C HIS A 127 -1.06 22.09 4.28
N LEU A 128 -1.67 20.90 4.10
CA LEU A 128 -1.95 20.34 2.77
C LEU A 128 -2.67 21.35 1.87
N GLY A 129 -2.04 21.66 0.74
CA GLY A 129 -2.58 22.52 -0.29
C GLY A 129 -3.59 21.79 -1.18
N GLN A 130 -4.47 22.56 -1.81
CA GLN A 130 -5.33 22.06 -2.87
C GLN A 130 -4.61 22.19 -4.20
N GLY A 131 -4.52 21.08 -4.92
CA GLY A 131 -3.99 21.00 -6.28
C GLY A 131 -5.06 21.11 -7.36
N THR A 132 -4.73 20.59 -8.53
CA THR A 132 -5.60 20.54 -9.71
C THR A 132 -6.64 19.42 -9.61
N SER A 133 -7.46 19.24 -10.65
CA SER A 133 -8.48 18.18 -10.71
C SER A 133 -7.94 16.84 -11.20
N GLY A 134 -6.63 16.63 -11.27
CA GLY A 134 -5.96 15.39 -11.71
C GLY A 134 -6.00 14.24 -10.70
N SER A 135 -5.54 13.06 -11.12
CA SER A 135 -5.36 11.90 -10.22
C SER A 135 -4.35 10.88 -10.75
N LYS A 136 -3.06 11.19 -10.69
CA LYS A 136 -1.98 10.25 -11.07
C LYS A 136 -1.65 9.28 -9.94
N LEU A 137 -2.62 8.47 -9.55
CA LEU A 137 -2.50 7.54 -8.42
C LEU A 137 -1.37 6.54 -8.66
N TYR A 138 -1.27 5.94 -9.84
CA TYR A 138 -0.26 4.90 -10.08
C TYR A 138 1.15 5.45 -10.13
N ASP A 139 1.35 6.64 -10.70
CA ASP A 139 2.66 7.29 -10.68
C ASP A 139 3.04 7.67 -9.23
N ALA A 140 2.07 8.16 -8.42
CA ALA A 140 2.30 8.48 -7.01
C ALA A 140 2.67 7.22 -6.19
N MET A 141 2.00 6.10 -6.44
CA MET A 141 2.34 4.81 -5.86
C MET A 141 3.76 4.37 -6.26
N ALA A 142 4.14 4.53 -7.52
CA ALA A 142 5.49 4.22 -7.99
C ALA A 142 6.55 5.05 -7.24
N ALA A 143 6.34 6.37 -7.11
CA ALA A 143 7.23 7.25 -6.38
C ALA A 143 7.35 6.86 -4.89
N GLY A 144 6.24 6.51 -4.25
CA GLY A 144 6.25 6.04 -2.87
C GLY A 144 6.98 4.71 -2.67
N VAL A 145 6.79 3.74 -3.58
CA VAL A 145 7.52 2.47 -3.60
C VAL A 145 9.02 2.72 -3.80
N GLU A 146 9.40 3.61 -4.72
CA GLU A 146 10.79 3.97 -4.98
C GLU A 146 11.45 4.56 -3.73
N MET A 147 10.81 5.52 -3.06
CA MET A 147 11.28 6.08 -1.79
C MET A 147 11.50 5.00 -0.71
N LEU A 148 10.59 4.03 -0.61
CA LEU A 148 10.68 2.93 0.34
C LEU A 148 11.74 1.88 -0.03
N SER A 149 11.99 1.68 -1.33
CA SER A 149 12.96 0.70 -1.81
C SER A 149 14.38 0.97 -1.28
N GLY A 150 14.74 2.26 -1.16
CA GLY A 150 16.04 2.75 -0.67
C GLY A 150 16.22 2.69 0.85
N ARG A 151 15.25 2.19 1.62
CA ARG A 151 15.37 2.04 3.08
C ARG A 151 16.27 0.85 3.43
N PRO A 152 16.80 0.73 4.65
CA PRO A 152 17.54 -0.47 5.05
C PRO A 152 16.71 -1.75 4.89
N GLN A 153 17.26 -2.75 4.20
CA GLN A 153 16.68 -4.09 4.11
C GLN A 153 17.10 -4.91 5.33
N ALA A 154 16.30 -5.94 5.66
CA ALA A 154 16.69 -6.92 6.66
C ALA A 154 17.94 -7.68 6.19
N ALA A 155 18.89 -7.84 7.09
CA ALA A 155 20.09 -8.65 6.91
C ALA A 155 20.17 -9.69 8.03
N ALA A 156 21.00 -10.72 7.86
CA ALA A 156 21.14 -11.80 8.84
C ALA A 156 21.48 -11.32 10.26
N ASP A 157 22.13 -10.16 10.40
CA ASP A 157 22.61 -9.57 11.66
C ASP A 157 21.84 -8.30 12.07
N LYS A 158 20.91 -7.79 11.24
CA LYS A 158 20.16 -6.56 11.53
C LYS A 158 18.71 -6.69 11.06
N PRO A 159 17.72 -6.52 11.97
CA PRO A 159 16.33 -6.42 11.56
C PRO A 159 16.20 -5.24 10.60
N GLY A 160 15.48 -5.47 9.49
CA GLY A 160 15.18 -4.42 8.53
C GLY A 160 14.17 -3.44 9.09
N ARG A 161 13.70 -2.54 8.23
CA ARG A 161 12.52 -1.72 8.54
C ARG A 161 11.33 -2.29 7.81
N ARG A 162 10.16 -2.31 8.45
CA ARG A 162 8.89 -2.60 7.76
C ARG A 162 8.56 -1.43 6.86
N ARG A 163 8.36 -1.69 5.57
CA ARG A 163 8.13 -0.66 4.56
C ARG A 163 6.65 -0.58 4.25
N VAL A 164 6.05 0.54 4.59
CA VAL A 164 4.60 0.73 4.50
C VAL A 164 4.31 1.88 3.54
N LEU A 165 3.53 1.60 2.51
CA LEU A 165 2.94 2.63 1.67
C LEU A 165 1.49 2.83 2.14
N MET A 166 1.19 3.97 2.73
CA MET A 166 -0.15 4.31 3.21
C MET A 166 -0.80 5.31 2.27
N ILE A 167 -1.93 4.95 1.67
CA ILE A 167 -2.59 5.74 0.62
C ILE A 167 -3.91 6.30 1.13
N LEU A 168 -4.10 7.61 1.06
CA LEU A 168 -5.37 8.30 1.30
C LEU A 168 -5.82 8.94 0.00
N SER A 169 -6.69 8.25 -0.73
CA SER A 169 -7.17 8.71 -2.03
C SER A 169 -8.51 8.10 -2.40
N GLU A 170 -9.16 8.68 -3.40
CA GLU A 170 -10.14 7.95 -4.19
C GLU A 170 -9.40 6.86 -5.01
N ALA A 171 -10.10 5.80 -5.43
CA ALA A 171 -9.48 4.70 -6.20
C ALA A 171 -9.24 5.06 -7.69
N ALA A 172 -9.66 6.26 -8.11
CA ALA A 172 -9.60 6.71 -9.49
C ALA A 172 -8.18 7.11 -9.89
N ASP A 173 -7.69 6.48 -10.95
CA ASP A 173 -6.49 6.91 -11.67
C ASP A 173 -6.89 7.57 -12.99
N ALA A 174 -6.35 8.76 -13.23
CA ALA A 174 -6.60 9.58 -14.41
C ALA A 174 -5.28 10.19 -14.88
N GLY A 175 -4.68 9.54 -15.89
CA GLY A 175 -3.54 10.07 -16.61
C GLY A 175 -2.18 9.58 -16.12
N SER A 176 -2.10 8.50 -15.35
CA SER A 176 -0.80 7.89 -15.04
C SER A 176 -0.16 7.21 -16.24
N GLU A 177 1.15 7.40 -16.36
CA GLU A 177 1.97 6.72 -17.36
C GLU A 177 2.26 5.28 -16.89
N THR A 178 2.59 5.12 -15.61
CA THR A 178 2.81 3.82 -14.96
C THR A 178 1.51 3.02 -14.87
N LYS A 179 1.61 1.69 -14.94
CA LYS A 179 0.49 0.77 -14.78
C LYS A 179 0.50 0.13 -13.39
N LEU A 180 -0.68 -0.11 -12.82
CA LEU A 180 -0.83 -0.74 -11.51
C LEU A 180 0.00 -2.04 -11.37
N GLY A 181 -0.02 -2.92 -12.38
CA GLY A 181 0.76 -4.17 -12.32
C GLY A 181 2.27 -3.98 -12.17
N GLU A 182 2.84 -2.92 -12.76
CA GLU A 182 4.24 -2.58 -12.61
C GLU A 182 4.55 -2.09 -11.18
N VAL A 183 3.70 -1.22 -10.64
CA VAL A 183 3.78 -0.74 -9.25
C VAL A 183 3.73 -1.90 -8.27
N LEU A 184 2.78 -2.83 -8.44
CA LEU A 184 2.62 -3.98 -7.55
C LEU A 184 3.82 -4.91 -7.59
N ARG A 185 4.37 -5.17 -8.78
CA ARG A 185 5.60 -5.94 -8.94
C ARG A 185 6.77 -5.27 -8.19
N GLN A 186 6.96 -3.96 -8.36
CA GLN A 186 8.02 -3.24 -7.67
C GLN A 186 7.83 -3.21 -6.15
N ALA A 187 6.58 -3.04 -5.69
CA ALA A 187 6.25 -3.09 -4.27
C ALA A 187 6.60 -4.47 -3.66
N GLN A 188 6.23 -5.56 -4.34
CA GLN A 188 6.55 -6.92 -3.90
C GLN A 188 8.06 -7.19 -3.88
N LEU A 189 8.79 -6.80 -4.94
CA LEU A 189 10.26 -6.92 -5.00
C LEU A 189 10.94 -6.12 -3.89
N SER A 190 10.38 -4.96 -3.54
CA SER A 190 10.93 -4.07 -2.51
C SER A 190 10.41 -4.38 -1.10
N ASN A 191 9.65 -5.46 -0.91
CA ASN A 191 8.99 -5.81 0.36
C ASN A 191 8.19 -4.64 0.96
N VAL A 192 7.46 -3.91 0.13
CA VAL A 192 6.56 -2.82 0.52
C VAL A 192 5.14 -3.39 0.68
N THR A 193 4.55 -3.15 1.85
CA THR A 193 3.14 -3.46 2.12
C THR A 193 2.30 -2.22 1.94
N ILE A 194 1.22 -2.34 1.15
CA ILE A 194 0.34 -1.22 0.82
C ILE A 194 -0.89 -1.27 1.72
N TYR A 195 -1.15 -0.18 2.42
CA TYR A 195 -2.40 0.06 3.14
C TYR A 195 -3.10 1.26 2.50
N SER A 196 -4.42 1.24 2.45
CA SER A 196 -5.17 2.33 1.83
C SER A 196 -6.46 2.65 2.56
N VAL A 197 -6.77 3.95 2.60
CA VAL A 197 -8.03 4.50 3.04
C VAL A 197 -8.72 5.08 1.82
N GLY A 198 -9.77 4.39 1.34
CA GLY A 198 -10.57 4.82 0.20
C GLY A 198 -11.44 6.01 0.57
N LEU A 199 -11.19 7.16 -0.07
CA LEU A 199 -11.97 8.39 0.09
C LEU A 199 -13.23 8.37 -0.78
N SER A 200 -14.21 9.19 -0.39
CA SER A 200 -15.41 9.42 -1.18
C SER A 200 -15.86 10.87 -1.11
N THR A 201 -15.82 11.52 -2.28
CA THR A 201 -16.31 12.88 -2.47
C THR A 201 -17.82 13.01 -2.37
N THR A 202 -18.59 12.08 -2.97
CA THR A 202 -20.07 12.14 -2.98
C THR A 202 -20.66 12.14 -1.57
N ARG A 203 -20.08 11.38 -0.63
CA ARG A 203 -20.52 11.41 0.78
C ARG A 203 -20.04 12.66 1.50
N ALA A 204 -18.82 13.11 1.21
CA ALA A 204 -18.28 14.34 1.79
C ALA A 204 -19.17 15.54 1.48
N GLU A 205 -19.68 15.63 0.25
CA GLU A 205 -20.61 16.67 -0.18
C GLU A 205 -21.97 16.57 0.52
N LEU A 206 -22.51 15.35 0.71
CA LEU A 206 -23.76 15.13 1.44
C LEU A 206 -23.66 15.48 2.94
N GLN A 207 -22.48 15.37 3.53
CA GLN A 207 -22.22 15.69 4.94
C GLN A 207 -21.74 17.12 5.17
N ALA A 208 -21.20 17.77 4.14
CA ALA A 208 -20.80 19.16 4.22
C ALA A 208 -22.04 20.01 4.56
N LYS A 209 -21.89 20.89 5.57
CA LYS A 209 -22.92 21.90 5.85
C LYS A 209 -23.19 22.68 4.57
N PRO A 210 -24.46 23.00 4.22
CA PRO A 210 -24.76 23.82 3.06
C PRO A 210 -23.88 25.06 3.08
N LYS A 211 -23.06 25.26 2.04
CA LYS A 211 -22.41 26.57 1.86
C LYS A 211 -23.51 27.60 1.78
N ASP A 212 -23.41 28.69 2.52
CA ASP A 212 -24.24 29.88 2.35
C ASP A 212 -24.01 30.42 0.93
N THR A 213 -24.72 29.86 -0.05
CA THR A 213 -24.88 30.45 -1.38
C THR A 213 -25.86 31.61 -1.23
N ARG A 214 -25.37 32.72 -0.65
CA ARG A 214 -26.02 34.00 -0.91
C ARG A 214 -26.00 34.17 -2.43
N PRO A 215 -27.17 34.30 -3.10
CA PRO A 215 -27.20 34.46 -4.54
C PRO A 215 -26.34 35.67 -4.90
N GLN A 216 -25.40 35.51 -5.84
CA GLN A 216 -24.84 36.68 -6.51
C GLN A 216 -26.01 37.38 -7.20
N ILE A 217 -26.32 38.59 -6.74
CA ILE A 217 -27.29 39.46 -7.40
C ILE A 217 -26.67 39.81 -8.75
N THR A 218 -27.05 39.10 -9.81
CA THR A 218 -26.78 39.56 -11.16
C THR A 218 -27.58 40.84 -11.40
N PRO A 219 -27.05 41.84 -12.12
CA PRO A 219 -27.80 43.05 -12.43
C PRO A 219 -29.13 42.71 -13.13
N PRO A 220 -30.23 43.43 -12.83
CA PRO A 220 -31.52 43.20 -13.44
C PRO A 220 -31.42 43.18 -14.98
N GLY A 221 -31.88 42.10 -15.62
CA GLY A 221 -31.93 41.97 -17.09
C GLY A 221 -30.96 40.97 -17.73
N THR A 222 -30.19 40.20 -16.96
CA THR A 222 -29.34 39.13 -17.50
C THR A 222 -30.03 37.76 -17.42
N PHE A 223 -30.41 37.20 -18.56
CA PHE A 223 -30.94 35.83 -18.67
C PHE A 223 -29.84 34.89 -19.15
N PRO A 224 -29.61 33.74 -18.49
CA PRO A 224 -28.75 32.69 -19.05
C PRO A 224 -29.39 32.07 -20.30
N LEU A 225 -28.56 31.80 -21.32
CA LEU A 225 -29.00 31.19 -22.58
C LEU A 225 -29.44 29.73 -22.37
N PRO A 226 -30.50 29.27 -23.05
CA PRO A 226 -30.86 27.86 -23.04
C PRO A 226 -29.81 27.00 -23.79
N PRO A 227 -29.57 25.74 -23.36
CA PRO A 227 -28.64 24.84 -24.03
C PRO A 227 -29.15 24.46 -25.43
N GLN A 228 -28.21 24.28 -26.38
CA GLN A 228 -28.54 23.90 -27.75
C GLN A 228 -29.04 22.43 -27.83
N PRO A 229 -30.18 22.15 -28.51
CA PRO A 229 -30.66 20.78 -28.71
C PRO A 229 -29.87 20.02 -29.79
N GLY A 230 -29.49 18.76 -29.52
CA GLY A 230 -29.27 17.77 -30.60
C GLY A 230 -27.91 17.05 -30.75
N VAL A 231 -27.25 16.59 -29.68
CA VAL A 231 -26.10 15.66 -29.82
C VAL A 231 -26.39 14.27 -29.22
N PRO A 232 -26.43 13.19 -30.04
CA PRO A 232 -26.54 11.81 -29.55
C PRO A 232 -25.20 11.30 -28.98
N GLN A 233 -25.26 10.39 -28.00
CA GLN A 233 -24.10 9.65 -27.46
C GLN A 233 -24.15 8.18 -27.90
N THR A 234 -23.04 7.63 -28.41
CA THR A 234 -22.83 6.16 -28.48
C THR A 234 -21.33 5.76 -28.41
N PRO A 235 -20.98 4.56 -27.87
CA PRO A 235 -19.60 4.13 -27.58
C PRO A 235 -19.04 3.05 -28.55
N THR A 236 -17.71 3.04 -28.78
CA THR A 236 -16.75 1.93 -29.17
C THR A 236 -15.62 2.47 -30.08
N SER A 237 -14.32 2.18 -29.92
CA SER A 237 -13.65 0.85 -29.96
C SER A 237 -12.27 0.84 -29.27
N GLU A 238 -11.92 -0.31 -28.68
CA GLU A 238 -10.60 -0.68 -28.14
C GLU A 238 -9.59 -1.15 -29.22
N THR A 239 -8.34 -1.37 -28.77
CA THR A 239 -7.42 -2.47 -29.14
C THR A 239 -6.25 -2.16 -30.10
N ASN A 240 -5.06 -1.88 -29.55
CA ASN A 240 -3.81 -2.62 -29.85
C ASN A 240 -2.59 -1.92 -29.23
N ARG A 241 -1.92 -2.62 -28.30
CA ARG A 241 -0.45 -2.80 -28.19
C ARG A 241 -0.10 -3.32 -26.79
N TYR A 242 -0.24 -4.63 -26.60
CA TYR A 242 0.46 -5.36 -25.53
C TYR A 242 1.75 -5.95 -26.11
N GLY A 243 2.87 -5.60 -25.50
CA GLY A 243 4.12 -6.38 -25.55
C GLY A 243 4.18 -7.28 -24.32
N ASN A 244 4.63 -8.52 -24.51
CA ASN A 244 4.64 -9.61 -23.53
C ASN A 244 5.21 -9.22 -22.15
N ILE A 245 4.36 -9.29 -21.13
CA ILE A 245 4.75 -9.53 -19.73
C ILE A 245 3.77 -10.59 -19.21
N ASP A 246 4.31 -11.63 -18.59
CA ASP A 246 3.55 -12.79 -18.11
C ASP A 246 2.61 -12.39 -16.94
N LEU A 247 1.33 -12.16 -17.28
CA LEU A 247 0.26 -11.75 -16.35
C LEU A 247 -0.32 -12.92 -15.52
N MET A 248 0.19 -14.15 -15.67
CA MET A 248 -0.49 -15.35 -15.18
C MET A 248 -0.51 -15.55 -13.65
N ALA A 249 0.25 -14.80 -12.87
CA ALA A 249 0.17 -14.85 -11.40
C ALA A 249 -0.89 -13.89 -10.80
N LEU A 250 -1.07 -12.71 -11.39
CA LEU A 250 -2.11 -11.74 -10.95
C LEU A 250 -3.49 -12.08 -11.51
N ALA A 251 -3.53 -12.69 -12.71
CA ALA A 251 -4.78 -13.05 -13.38
C ALA A 251 -5.54 -14.17 -12.65
N VAL A 252 -4.88 -15.14 -12.02
CA VAL A 252 -5.57 -16.26 -11.34
C VAL A 252 -6.36 -15.79 -10.11
N TRP A 253 -5.86 -14.79 -9.37
CA TRP A 253 -6.59 -14.21 -8.24
C TRP A 253 -7.77 -13.33 -8.71
N ALA A 254 -7.52 -12.46 -9.70
CA ALA A 254 -8.55 -11.58 -10.25
C ALA A 254 -9.68 -12.35 -10.94
N VAL A 255 -9.35 -13.39 -11.72
CA VAL A 255 -10.33 -14.19 -12.49
C VAL A 255 -11.18 -15.12 -11.60
N GLN A 256 -10.68 -15.54 -10.43
CA GLN A 256 -11.46 -16.38 -9.51
C GLN A 256 -12.34 -15.59 -8.53
N HIS A 257 -12.08 -14.29 -8.30
CA HIS A 257 -12.80 -13.50 -7.28
C HIS A 257 -13.37 -12.15 -7.75
N VAL A 258 -13.05 -11.64 -8.96
CA VAL A 258 -13.44 -10.28 -9.40
C VAL A 258 -13.74 -10.24 -10.91
N HIS A 259 -15.02 -10.26 -11.27
CA HIS A 259 -15.50 -10.08 -12.64
C HIS A 259 -15.34 -8.59 -13.08
N ASP A 260 -14.64 -8.31 -14.18
CA ASP A 260 -14.59 -7.07 -14.99
C ASP A 260 -14.53 -5.66 -14.32
N GLN A 261 -14.27 -5.53 -13.01
CA GLN A 261 -14.33 -4.25 -12.27
C GLN A 261 -13.01 -3.81 -11.61
N VAL A 262 -11.87 -3.98 -12.29
CA VAL A 262 -10.54 -3.66 -11.73
C VAL A 262 -10.33 -2.14 -11.49
N LYS A 263 -11.01 -1.27 -12.26
CA LYS A 263 -10.84 0.19 -12.12
C LYS A 263 -11.37 0.75 -10.79
N ASP A 264 -12.46 0.19 -10.26
CA ASP A 264 -13.10 0.71 -9.04
C ASP A 264 -12.47 0.15 -7.74
N HIS A 265 -11.54 -0.81 -7.85
CA HIS A 265 -10.96 -1.54 -6.72
C HIS A 265 -9.44 -1.51 -6.69
N ALA A 266 -8.79 -0.60 -7.44
CA ALA A 266 -7.32 -0.57 -7.58
C ALA A 266 -6.58 -0.55 -6.22
N LEU A 267 -7.08 0.23 -5.26
CA LEU A 267 -6.53 0.32 -3.90
C LEU A 267 -6.69 -0.99 -3.09
N GLU A 268 -7.81 -1.70 -3.27
CA GLU A 268 -8.07 -2.98 -2.63
C GLU A 268 -7.19 -4.10 -3.22
N VAL A 269 -7.06 -4.12 -4.54
CA VAL A 269 -6.14 -5.03 -5.25
C VAL A 269 -4.72 -4.80 -4.78
N ALA A 270 -4.27 -3.54 -4.70
CA ALA A 270 -2.92 -3.20 -4.27
C ALA A 270 -2.62 -3.62 -2.83
N ALA A 271 -3.56 -3.34 -1.92
CA ALA A 271 -3.44 -3.75 -0.53
C ALA A 271 -3.38 -5.27 -0.40
N THR A 272 -4.31 -5.98 -1.04
CA THR A 272 -4.39 -7.45 -0.95
C THR A 272 -3.15 -8.12 -1.55
N ALA A 273 -2.68 -7.66 -2.72
CA ALA A 273 -1.51 -8.23 -3.40
C ALA A 273 -0.21 -8.11 -2.60
N THR A 274 -0.13 -7.13 -1.70
CA THR A 274 1.05 -6.87 -0.86
C THR A 274 0.86 -7.32 0.60
N GLY A 275 -0.30 -7.89 0.94
CA GLY A 275 -0.65 -8.38 2.28
C GLY A 275 -1.13 -7.31 3.27
N GLY A 276 -1.40 -6.09 2.80
CA GLY A 276 -1.95 -5.02 3.61
C GLY A 276 -3.48 -4.96 3.56
N ALA A 277 -4.05 -3.82 3.98
CA ALA A 277 -5.50 -3.63 4.10
C ALA A 277 -6.02 -2.41 3.33
N HIS A 278 -7.18 -2.56 2.70
CA HIS A 278 -7.97 -1.46 2.19
C HIS A 278 -9.17 -1.23 3.11
N LEU A 279 -9.30 -0.01 3.62
CA LEU A 279 -10.45 0.41 4.40
C LEU A 279 -11.18 1.51 3.64
N SER A 280 -12.44 1.24 3.30
CA SER A 280 -13.28 2.28 2.73
C SER A 280 -13.90 3.16 3.82
N THR A 281 -13.98 4.45 3.56
CA THR A 281 -14.74 5.41 4.39
C THR A 281 -16.25 5.34 4.14
N PHE A 282 -16.70 4.48 3.22
CA PHE A 282 -18.11 4.12 3.09
C PHE A 282 -18.56 3.19 4.25
N LYS A 283 -19.79 3.36 4.76
CA LYS A 283 -20.42 2.61 5.89
C LYS A 283 -19.99 3.03 7.31
N ASN A 284 -20.23 4.29 7.68
CA ASN A 284 -20.11 4.84 9.06
C ASN A 284 -18.69 4.88 9.66
N ARG A 285 -17.65 4.79 8.83
CA ARG A 285 -16.24 4.86 9.25
C ARG A 285 -15.64 6.21 8.83
N SER A 286 -15.11 6.99 9.77
CA SER A 286 -14.35 8.22 9.47
C SER A 286 -12.94 7.90 8.95
N ILE A 287 -12.27 8.86 8.32
CA ILE A 287 -10.88 8.73 7.91
C ILE A 287 -10.02 8.42 9.14
N GLU A 288 -10.27 9.14 10.24
CA GLU A 288 -9.60 8.97 11.53
C GLU A 288 -9.65 7.51 12.02
N LYS A 289 -10.85 6.91 12.04
CA LYS A 289 -11.04 5.52 12.49
C LYS A 289 -10.33 4.52 11.58
N ALA A 290 -10.29 4.77 10.27
CA ALA A 290 -9.57 3.90 9.34
C ALA A 290 -8.06 3.95 9.57
N ILE A 291 -7.49 5.13 9.82
CA ILE A 291 -6.07 5.30 10.12
C ILE A 291 -5.72 4.62 11.45
N ASP A 292 -6.54 4.82 12.47
CA ASP A 292 -6.36 4.20 13.78
C ASP A 292 -6.39 2.66 13.70
N GLU A 293 -7.35 2.09 12.95
CA GLU A 293 -7.44 0.64 12.74
C GLU A 293 -6.24 0.08 11.97
N ILE A 294 -5.76 0.79 10.94
CA ILE A 294 -4.54 0.42 10.19
C ILE A 294 -3.31 0.49 11.09
N GLY A 295 -3.17 1.57 11.87
CA GLY A 295 -2.05 1.76 12.78
C GLY A 295 -2.00 0.69 13.88
N GLY A 296 -3.15 0.42 14.50
CA GLY A 296 -3.29 -0.66 15.47
C GLY A 296 -2.90 -2.02 14.88
N GLU A 297 -3.32 -2.30 13.64
CA GLU A 297 -2.91 -3.53 12.94
C GLU A 297 -1.41 -3.56 12.66
N LEU A 298 -0.82 -2.49 12.14
CA LEU A 298 0.61 -2.40 11.87
C LEU A 298 1.43 -2.73 13.11
N HIS A 299 1.03 -2.28 14.30
CA HIS A 299 1.75 -2.59 15.54
C HIS A 299 1.33 -3.89 16.23
N SER A 300 0.34 -4.62 15.69
CA SER A 300 -0.13 -5.90 16.23
C SER A 300 0.09 -7.07 15.26
N GLN A 301 0.79 -6.84 14.16
CA GLN A 301 1.04 -7.82 13.13
C GLN A 301 2.25 -8.70 13.47
N TYR A 302 2.15 -10.00 13.18
CA TYR A 302 3.30 -10.89 13.24
C TYR A 302 4.18 -10.70 11.99
N THR A 303 5.49 -10.71 12.17
CA THR A 303 6.45 -10.81 11.07
C THR A 303 7.01 -12.23 11.06
N LEU A 304 6.72 -12.99 9.99
CA LEU A 304 7.34 -14.29 9.74
C LEU A 304 8.41 -14.13 8.66
N SER A 305 9.68 -14.33 9.01
CA SER A 305 10.75 -14.36 8.01
C SER A 305 11.32 -15.74 7.82
N TYR A 306 11.67 -16.06 6.58
CA TYR A 306 12.33 -17.31 6.23
C TYR A 306 13.25 -17.11 5.03
N THR A 307 14.17 -18.04 4.84
CA THR A 307 14.94 -18.15 3.60
C THR A 307 14.30 -19.24 2.75
N PRO A 308 13.90 -18.98 1.50
CA PRO A 308 13.30 -19.99 0.63
C PRO A 308 14.24 -21.18 0.44
N THR A 309 13.79 -22.35 0.87
CA THR A 309 14.44 -23.63 0.61
C THR A 309 13.82 -24.24 -0.65
N GLY A 310 14.64 -24.47 -1.69
CA GLY A 310 14.18 -24.97 -2.99
C GLY A 310 15.01 -24.41 -4.15
N SER A 311 14.51 -24.55 -5.40
CA SER A 311 15.06 -23.79 -6.52
C SER A 311 14.77 -22.32 -6.25
N GLY A 312 15.79 -21.50 -5.99
CA GLY A 312 15.70 -20.04 -5.99
C GLY A 312 15.43 -19.52 -7.41
N ALA A 313 14.43 -20.09 -8.06
CA ALA A 313 14.02 -19.79 -9.41
C ALA A 313 13.49 -18.36 -9.42
N PRO A 314 13.94 -17.52 -10.34
CA PRO A 314 13.36 -16.20 -10.47
C PRO A 314 11.88 -16.30 -10.85
N GLY A 315 11.10 -15.31 -10.43
CA GLY A 315 9.68 -15.22 -10.75
C GLY A 315 8.79 -15.10 -9.53
N TYR A 316 7.50 -15.41 -9.71
CA TYR A 316 6.52 -15.34 -8.64
C TYR A 316 6.56 -16.59 -7.77
N HIS A 317 6.57 -16.38 -6.46
CA HIS A 317 6.50 -17.42 -5.45
C HIS A 317 5.20 -17.27 -4.65
N GLU A 318 4.38 -18.32 -4.63
CA GLU A 318 3.18 -18.38 -3.81
C GLU A 318 3.57 -18.61 -2.34
N ILE A 319 3.02 -17.79 -1.44
CA ILE A 319 3.15 -17.96 0.00
C ILE A 319 1.81 -18.40 0.57
N LYS A 320 1.83 -19.45 1.38
CA LYS A 320 0.68 -19.83 2.19
C LYS A 320 1.08 -19.91 3.66
N VAL A 321 0.33 -19.20 4.49
CA VAL A 321 0.46 -19.25 5.95
C VAL A 321 -0.78 -19.90 6.53
N THR A 322 -0.59 -20.89 7.39
CA THR A 322 -1.68 -21.60 8.08
C THR A 322 -1.36 -21.75 9.55
N LEU A 323 -2.40 -21.98 10.36
CA LEU A 323 -2.26 -22.28 11.78
C LEU A 323 -2.37 -23.78 12.04
N VAL A 324 -1.60 -24.28 12.99
CA VAL A 324 -1.68 -25.68 13.42
C VAL A 324 -3.04 -25.94 14.09
N GLN A 325 -3.76 -26.96 13.60
CA GLN A 325 -5.21 -27.16 13.79
C GLN A 325 -5.72 -27.35 15.23
N ALA A 326 -4.86 -27.58 16.22
CA ALA A 326 -5.30 -28.04 17.55
C ALA A 326 -5.92 -26.94 18.46
N ARG A 327 -5.75 -25.65 18.14
CA ARG A 327 -6.21 -24.54 19.01
C ARG A 327 -7.14 -23.51 18.35
N ASN A 328 -7.33 -23.54 17.02
CA ASN A 328 -7.59 -22.30 16.27
C ASN A 328 -8.72 -22.38 15.23
N ARG A 329 -9.76 -23.22 15.43
CA ARG A 329 -10.81 -23.48 14.42
C ARG A 329 -11.59 -22.24 13.95
N ASP A 330 -11.60 -21.17 14.74
CA ASP A 330 -12.33 -19.92 14.44
C ASP A 330 -11.41 -18.74 14.10
N LEU A 331 -10.10 -18.99 13.90
CA LEU A 331 -9.14 -17.95 13.57
C LEU A 331 -9.01 -17.76 12.06
N ARG A 332 -8.97 -16.50 11.64
CA ARG A 332 -8.74 -16.08 10.25
C ARG A 332 -7.33 -15.53 10.13
N VAL A 333 -6.55 -16.11 9.23
CA VAL A 333 -5.19 -15.67 8.91
C VAL A 333 -5.22 -14.87 7.62
N ARG A 334 -4.60 -13.69 7.65
CA ARG A 334 -4.29 -12.91 6.46
C ARG A 334 -2.79 -12.74 6.35
N ALA A 335 -2.25 -13.03 5.18
CA ALA A 335 -0.87 -12.80 4.81
C ALA A 335 -0.83 -12.38 3.34
N ARG A 336 0.31 -11.87 2.86
CA ARG A 336 0.50 -11.66 1.42
C ARG A 336 0.41 -13.00 0.67
N PRO A 337 -0.20 -13.05 -0.52
CA PRO A 337 -0.38 -14.29 -1.28
C PRO A 337 0.92 -14.81 -1.92
N GLY A 338 1.95 -13.97 -1.98
CA GLY A 338 3.21 -14.30 -2.61
C GLY A 338 4.11 -13.09 -2.77
N TYR A 339 5.21 -13.29 -3.48
CA TYR A 339 6.22 -12.27 -3.76
C TYR A 339 6.96 -12.61 -5.06
N TYR A 340 7.65 -11.62 -5.62
CA TYR A 340 8.57 -11.85 -6.72
C TYR A 340 10.00 -11.99 -6.19
N LEU A 341 10.70 -13.02 -6.65
CA LEU A 341 12.13 -13.18 -6.46
C LEU A 341 12.84 -12.74 -7.75
N ALA A 342 13.78 -11.79 -7.62
CA ALA A 342 14.59 -11.36 -8.74
C ALA A 342 15.56 -12.46 -9.19
N SER A 343 15.91 -12.48 -10.47
CA SER A 343 17.03 -13.30 -10.95
C SER A 343 18.31 -12.87 -10.26
N PRO A 344 19.20 -13.80 -9.86
CA PRO A 344 20.55 -13.44 -9.49
C PRO A 344 21.16 -12.64 -10.65
N GLU A 345 21.63 -11.43 -10.38
CA GLU A 345 22.40 -10.69 -11.38
C GLU A 345 23.61 -11.54 -11.79
N SER A 346 23.74 -11.81 -13.09
CA SER A 346 24.77 -12.66 -13.69
C SER A 346 26.13 -11.98 -13.75
#